data_AF-A0AAE0NPG1-F1
#
_entry.id   AF-A0AAE0NPG1-F1
#
_cell.length_a   1.000
_cell.length_b   1.000
_cell.length_c   1.000
_cell.angle_alpha   90.00
_cell.angle_beta   90.00
_cell.angle_gamma   90.00
#
_symmetry.space_group_name_H-M   'P 1'
#
loop_
_entity.id
_entity.type
_entity.pdbx_description
1 polymer ?
#
loop_
_entity_poly.entity_id
_entity_poly.type
_entity_poly.pdbx_seq_one_letter_code
_entity_poly.pdbx_strand_id
1 'polypeptide(L)'
;MVLFKACFLGALLGVNAAAAPSPTGINNRSCSAASFANTTDFILREYTIETVPSGSLGTFAIENPGTGDVYRLYRVPVSTGGGTWSVCRAGDEAPLPSVLARCQYLIERWTGGRIGFRFQWYCDDKDPSKPLLFDATVIGELPNEVCVTGNATAGVSRSCGLPDAEPVLLSVANISWEPTPTEAEPTD
;
A
#
# COMPACT_ATOMS: atom_id res chain seq x y z
N MET A 1 -5.12 53.12 -19.35
CA MET A 1 -6.13 52.06 -19.53
C MET A 1 -5.84 51.40 -20.87
N VAL A 2 -5.00 50.35 -20.87
CA VAL A 2 -4.60 49.64 -22.09
C VAL A 2 -4.86 48.16 -21.83
N LEU A 3 -5.77 47.60 -22.63
CA LEU A 3 -6.34 46.27 -22.52
C LEU A 3 -5.55 45.33 -23.45
N PHE A 4 -4.70 44.45 -22.90
CA PHE A 4 -4.06 43.39 -23.70
C PHE A 4 -4.93 42.13 -23.67
N LYS A 5 -5.52 41.83 -24.82
CA LYS A 5 -6.33 40.64 -25.08
C LYS A 5 -5.40 39.59 -25.71
N ALA A 6 -4.98 38.60 -24.93
CA ALA A 6 -4.19 37.47 -25.43
C ALA A 6 -5.13 36.32 -25.83
N CYS A 7 -5.14 35.95 -27.11
CA CYS A 7 -5.77 34.75 -27.61
C CYS A 7 -4.84 33.55 -27.36
N PHE A 8 -5.23 32.63 -26.48
CA PHE A 8 -4.61 31.31 -26.39
C PHE A 8 -5.36 30.36 -27.32
N LEU A 9 -4.70 30.00 -28.43
CA LEU A 9 -5.12 28.92 -29.32
C LEU A 9 -4.73 27.59 -28.65
N GLY A 10 -5.72 26.85 -28.16
CA GLY A 10 -5.53 25.52 -27.56
C GLY A 10 -5.30 24.47 -28.65
N ALA A 11 -4.11 23.87 -28.67
CA ALA A 11 -3.86 22.65 -29.42
C ALA A 11 -4.36 21.45 -28.60
N LEU A 12 -5.40 20.77 -29.11
CA LEU A 12 -5.85 19.46 -28.66
C LEU A 12 -4.79 18.42 -29.06
N LEU A 13 -3.83 18.16 -28.17
CA LEU A 13 -2.96 17.00 -28.29
C LEU A 13 -3.76 15.78 -27.81
N GLY A 14 -4.11 14.90 -28.75
CA GLY A 14 -4.67 13.59 -28.46
C GLY A 14 -3.67 12.79 -27.64
N VAL A 15 -3.97 12.62 -26.36
CA VAL A 15 -3.21 11.72 -25.49
C VAL A 15 -3.64 10.31 -25.86
N ASN A 16 -2.82 9.61 -26.63
CA ASN A 16 -2.96 8.17 -26.77
C ASN A 16 -2.80 7.57 -25.36
N ALA A 17 -3.91 7.16 -24.76
CA ALA A 17 -3.89 6.34 -23.56
C ALA A 17 -3.18 5.04 -23.94
N ALA A 18 -1.89 4.96 -23.65
CA ALA A 18 -1.15 3.71 -23.76
C ALA A 18 -1.87 2.70 -22.86
N ALA A 19 -2.37 1.62 -23.45
CA ALA A 19 -2.89 0.49 -22.69
C ALA A 19 -1.82 0.12 -21.66
N ALA A 20 -2.20 0.12 -20.38
CA ALA A 20 -1.30 -0.29 -19.33
C ALA A 20 -0.74 -1.67 -19.69
N PRO A 21 0.58 -1.89 -19.62
CA PRO A 21 1.15 -3.19 -19.93
C PRO A 21 0.45 -4.25 -19.08
N SER A 22 -0.21 -5.21 -19.72
CA SER A 22 -0.74 -6.38 -19.03
C SER A 22 0.42 -7.02 -18.25
N PRO A 23 0.27 -7.30 -16.95
CA PRO A 23 1.36 -7.77 -16.09
C PRO A 23 1.71 -9.26 -16.35
N THR A 24 1.86 -9.65 -17.61
CA THR A 24 1.97 -11.06 -18.05
C THR A 24 3.38 -11.64 -17.92
N GLY A 25 4.32 -10.95 -17.27
CA GLY A 25 5.74 -11.33 -17.24
C GLY A 25 6.30 -11.78 -15.90
N ILE A 26 5.59 -11.57 -14.78
CA ILE A 26 6.12 -11.93 -13.46
C ILE A 26 5.53 -13.28 -13.10
N ASN A 27 6.28 -14.37 -13.34
CA ASN A 27 5.95 -15.68 -12.79
C ASN A 27 5.93 -15.59 -11.26
N ASN A 28 4.81 -15.16 -10.68
CA ASN A 28 4.64 -15.03 -9.23
C ASN A 28 4.27 -16.39 -8.62
N ARG A 29 5.07 -17.42 -8.93
CA ARG A 29 4.91 -18.79 -8.39
C ARG A 29 5.18 -18.87 -6.87
N SER A 30 5.38 -17.73 -6.20
CA SER A 30 5.67 -17.64 -4.77
C SER A 30 4.43 -17.77 -3.89
N CYS A 31 3.23 -17.71 -4.46
CA CYS A 31 1.99 -17.84 -3.70
C CYS A 31 1.10 -18.96 -4.23
N SER A 32 0.37 -19.61 -3.32
CA SER A 32 -0.67 -20.59 -3.61
C SER A 32 -1.73 -20.51 -2.51
N ALA A 33 -2.93 -21.04 -2.72
CA ALA A 33 -3.91 -21.12 -1.62
C ALA A 33 -3.37 -21.89 -0.40
N ALA A 34 -2.51 -22.88 -0.64
CA ALA A 34 -1.85 -23.63 0.43
C ALA A 34 -0.86 -22.78 1.24
N SER A 35 -0.21 -21.79 0.60
CA SER A 35 0.70 -20.84 1.26
C SER A 35 0.01 -20.01 2.36
N PHE A 36 -1.32 -19.91 2.32
CA PHE A 36 -2.11 -19.12 3.25
C PHE A 36 -2.90 -19.95 4.26
N ALA A 37 -2.93 -21.28 4.11
CA ALA A 37 -3.71 -22.14 4.99
C ALA A 37 -3.28 -22.05 6.47
N ASN A 38 -2.02 -21.69 6.72
CA ASN A 38 -1.44 -21.57 8.07
C ASN A 38 -0.99 -20.14 8.41
N THR A 39 -1.31 -19.15 7.57
CA THR A 39 -0.89 -17.76 7.82
C THR A 39 -1.87 -17.12 8.79
N THR A 40 -1.44 -16.96 10.04
CA THR A 40 -2.24 -16.32 11.10
C THR A 40 -1.93 -14.84 11.27
N ASP A 41 -0.70 -14.43 10.94
CA ASP A 41 -0.20 -13.09 11.20
C ASP A 41 0.71 -12.62 10.05
N PHE A 42 0.70 -11.32 9.82
CA PHE A 42 1.69 -10.61 9.00
C PHE A 42 2.66 -9.88 9.94
N ILE A 43 3.84 -9.52 9.44
CA ILE A 43 4.88 -8.89 10.28
C ILE A 43 5.10 -7.45 9.80
N LEU A 44 4.91 -6.48 10.69
CA LEU A 44 5.28 -5.10 10.44
C LEU A 44 6.79 -4.91 10.68
N ARG A 45 7.57 -4.86 9.60
CA ARG A 45 9.03 -4.77 9.58
C ARG A 45 9.56 -3.34 9.70
N GLU A 46 8.86 -2.38 9.09
CA GLU A 46 9.22 -0.96 9.11
C GLU A 46 7.99 -0.16 9.51
N TYR A 47 8.19 0.82 10.38
CA TYR A 47 7.17 1.79 10.79
C TYR A 47 7.85 3.11 11.13
N THR A 48 7.55 4.13 10.34
CA THR A 48 8.01 5.49 10.59
C THR A 48 6.90 6.47 10.25
N ILE A 49 6.61 7.42 11.15
CA ILE A 49 5.72 8.55 10.90
C ILE A 49 6.51 9.84 10.96
N GLU A 50 6.61 10.54 9.84
CA GLU A 50 7.21 11.85 9.72
C GLU A 50 6.13 12.94 9.79
N THR A 51 6.36 13.98 10.58
CA THR A 51 5.55 15.20 10.58
C THR A 51 6.23 16.23 9.71
N VAL A 52 5.51 16.69 8.70
CA VAL A 52 5.92 17.72 7.74
C VAL A 52 4.92 18.87 7.77
N PRO A 53 5.22 20.06 7.21
CA PRO A 53 4.28 21.19 7.20
C PRO A 53 2.89 20.87 6.62
N SER A 54 2.81 19.92 5.67
CA SER A 54 1.56 19.51 5.02
C SER A 54 0.77 18.42 5.76
N GLY A 55 1.30 17.86 6.86
CA GLY A 55 0.64 16.79 7.62
C GLY A 55 1.60 15.73 8.13
N SER A 56 1.10 14.50 8.27
CA SER A 56 1.93 13.34 8.61
C SER A 56 2.07 12.42 7.41
N LEU A 57 3.27 11.89 7.20
CA LEU A 57 3.60 10.90 6.19
C LEU A 57 4.09 9.63 6.88
N GLY A 58 3.65 8.47 6.41
CA GLY A 58 3.99 7.18 6.99
C GLY A 58 4.76 6.30 6.02
N THR A 59 5.76 5.59 6.54
CA THR A 59 6.48 4.54 5.83
C THR A 59 6.27 3.23 6.59
N PHE A 60 5.84 2.20 5.86
CA PHE A 60 5.51 0.88 6.38
C PHE A 60 6.14 -0.20 5.51
N ALA A 61 6.62 -1.28 6.11
CA ALA A 61 6.98 -2.49 5.39
C ALA A 61 6.29 -3.67 6.06
N ILE A 62 5.47 -4.38 5.30
CA ILE A 62 4.65 -5.47 5.80
C ILE A 62 5.08 -6.75 5.12
N GLU A 63 5.56 -7.71 5.90
CA GLU A 63 5.92 -9.03 5.40
C GLU A 63 4.72 -9.98 5.49
N ASN A 64 4.48 -10.66 4.38
CA ASN A 64 3.54 -11.76 4.27
C ASN A 64 4.31 -13.08 4.42
N PRO A 65 4.25 -13.78 5.56
CA PRO A 65 5.02 -14.99 5.77
C PRO A 65 4.56 -16.16 4.89
N GLY A 66 3.34 -16.11 4.34
CA GLY A 66 2.86 -17.12 3.41
C GLY A 66 3.64 -17.13 2.09
N THR A 67 4.04 -15.96 1.60
CA THR A 67 4.75 -15.81 0.31
C THR A 67 6.21 -15.41 0.49
N GLY A 68 6.58 -14.86 1.64
CA GLY A 68 7.87 -14.22 1.90
C GLY A 68 7.98 -12.81 1.32
N ASP A 69 6.90 -12.26 0.72
CA ASP A 69 6.92 -10.92 0.13
C ASP A 69 6.90 -9.83 1.19
N VAL A 70 7.54 -8.71 0.89
CA VAL A 70 7.49 -7.49 1.71
C VAL A 70 6.83 -6.36 0.92
N TYR A 71 5.66 -5.93 1.38
CA TYR A 71 4.92 -4.81 0.82
C TYR A 71 5.38 -3.51 1.49
N ARG A 72 6.21 -2.74 0.79
CA ARG A 72 6.69 -1.45 1.28
C ARG A 72 5.80 -0.31 0.78
N LEU A 73 5.24 0.44 1.72
CA LEU A 73 4.48 1.67 1.49
C LEU A 73 5.34 2.82 1.98
N TYR A 74 5.69 3.76 1.10
CA TYR A 74 6.65 4.81 1.45
C TYR A 74 5.98 6.19 1.41
N ARG A 75 6.13 6.93 2.50
CA ARG A 75 5.64 8.31 2.69
C ARG A 75 4.18 8.50 2.26
N VAL A 76 3.31 7.56 2.60
CA VAL A 76 1.86 7.68 2.36
C VAL A 76 1.23 8.67 3.35
N PRO A 77 0.25 9.51 2.96
CA PRO A 77 -0.37 10.47 3.88
C PRO A 77 -1.09 9.79 5.05
N VAL A 78 -0.74 10.09 6.30
CA VAL A 78 -1.39 9.50 7.48
C VAL A 78 -2.35 10.48 8.12
N SER A 79 -3.61 10.07 8.30
CA SER A 79 -4.59 10.87 9.02
C SER A 79 -4.29 10.83 10.53
N THR A 80 -4.09 12.00 11.13
CA THR A 80 -3.83 12.16 12.57
C THR A 80 -5.08 11.97 13.44
N GLY A 81 -6.28 12.10 12.84
CA GLY A 81 -7.56 11.81 13.50
C GLY A 81 -7.86 10.32 13.64
N GLY A 82 -7.12 9.47 12.90
CA GLY A 82 -7.21 8.02 12.92
C GLY A 82 -8.52 7.43 12.39
N GLY A 83 -8.63 6.10 12.42
CA GLY A 83 -9.91 5.38 12.35
C GLY A 83 -10.55 5.20 10.99
N THR A 84 -9.89 5.62 9.91
CA THR A 84 -10.43 5.48 8.55
C THR A 84 -9.47 4.71 7.65
N TRP A 85 -10.02 3.78 6.87
CA TRP A 85 -9.29 3.09 5.81
C TRP A 85 -8.97 4.06 4.68
N SER A 86 -7.68 4.23 4.40
CA SER A 86 -7.16 5.07 3.31
C SER A 86 -6.55 4.21 2.23
N VAL A 87 -6.70 4.59 0.97
CA VAL A 87 -6.09 3.86 -0.16
C VAL A 87 -4.59 4.13 -0.20
N CYS A 88 -3.78 3.08 -0.29
CA CYS A 88 -2.34 3.22 -0.52
C CYS A 88 -2.13 3.79 -1.92
N ARG A 89 -1.37 4.88 -2.02
CA ARG A 89 -0.99 5.46 -3.32
C ARG A 89 0.48 5.18 -3.55
N ALA A 90 0.81 4.67 -4.73
CA ALA A 90 2.20 4.60 -5.17
C ALA A 90 2.78 6.01 -5.21
N GLY A 91 3.98 6.19 -4.67
CA GLY A 91 4.78 7.40 -4.86
C GLY A 91 5.80 7.17 -5.99
N ASP A 92 6.28 8.25 -6.60
CA ASP A 92 7.29 8.15 -7.67
C ASP A 92 8.59 7.48 -7.18
N GLU A 93 8.94 7.68 -5.89
CA GLU A 93 10.13 7.11 -5.25
C GLU A 93 9.95 5.65 -4.81
N ALA A 94 8.70 5.15 -4.78
CA ALA A 94 8.37 3.83 -4.25
C ALA A 94 7.04 3.34 -4.86
N PRO A 95 7.10 2.73 -6.06
CA PRO A 95 5.92 2.11 -6.64
C PRO A 95 5.39 1.00 -5.73
N LEU A 96 4.07 0.82 -5.71
CA LEU A 96 3.50 -0.37 -5.08
C LEU A 96 4.04 -1.61 -5.80
N PRO A 97 4.32 -2.71 -5.06
CA PRO A 97 4.64 -3.99 -5.68
C PRO A 97 3.61 -4.32 -6.76
N SER A 98 4.07 -4.69 -7.96
CA SER A 98 3.21 -4.96 -9.11
C SER A 98 2.20 -6.09 -8.90
N VAL A 99 2.45 -6.94 -7.90
CA VAL A 99 1.54 -8.01 -7.47
C VAL A 99 0.31 -7.49 -6.73
N LEU A 100 0.38 -6.31 -6.11
CA LEU A 100 -0.75 -5.72 -5.40
C LEU A 100 -1.74 -5.10 -6.40
N ALA A 101 -2.94 -5.68 -6.46
CA ALA A 101 -4.07 -5.13 -7.18
C ALA A 101 -4.70 -3.95 -6.43
N ARG A 102 -4.81 -4.06 -5.10
CA ARG A 102 -5.32 -2.99 -4.22
C ARG A 102 -4.60 -2.99 -2.88
N CYS A 103 -4.54 -1.82 -2.27
CA CYS A 103 -3.99 -1.65 -0.94
C CYS A 103 -4.75 -0.55 -0.20
N GLN A 104 -5.12 -0.81 1.05
CA GLN A 104 -5.60 0.19 2.00
C GLN A 104 -4.88 0.03 3.33
N TYR A 105 -4.79 1.12 4.09
CA TYR A 105 -4.24 1.14 5.44
C TYR A 105 -5.17 1.87 6.40
N LEU A 106 -5.13 1.47 7.65
CA LEU A 106 -5.80 2.10 8.78
C LEU A 106 -4.75 2.33 9.87
N ILE A 107 -4.70 3.53 10.42
CA ILE A 107 -3.78 3.88 11.50
C ILE A 107 -4.55 4.70 12.53
N GLU A 108 -4.44 4.31 13.79
CA GLU A 108 -4.94 4.99 14.97
C GLU A 108 -3.78 5.10 15.95
N ARG A 109 -3.28 6.31 16.21
CA ARG A 109 -2.06 6.53 17.00
C ARG A 109 -2.32 6.79 18.49
N TRP A 110 -3.57 7.09 18.86
CA TRP A 110 -3.94 7.46 20.22
C TRP A 110 -4.30 6.22 21.06
N THR A 111 -4.43 6.40 22.38
CA THR A 111 -4.57 5.38 23.44
C THR A 111 -5.07 4.01 22.97
N GLY A 112 -4.19 3.01 22.99
CA GLY A 112 -4.46 1.67 22.46
C GLY A 112 -4.31 1.60 20.93
N GLY A 113 -3.28 2.25 20.40
CA GLY A 113 -3.10 2.47 18.97
C GLY A 113 -3.29 1.20 18.14
N ARG A 114 -3.84 1.36 16.94
CA ARG A 114 -4.18 0.27 16.04
C ARG A 114 -3.61 0.54 14.66
N ILE A 115 -3.13 -0.50 14.01
CA ILE A 115 -2.73 -0.46 12.61
C ILE A 115 -3.38 -1.61 11.88
N GLY A 116 -3.79 -1.38 10.64
CA GLY A 116 -4.31 -2.43 9.79
C GLY A 116 -4.04 -2.17 8.33
N PHE A 117 -4.03 -3.26 7.56
CA PHE A 117 -3.87 -3.23 6.12
C PHE A 117 -4.92 -4.12 5.46
N ARG A 118 -5.39 -3.68 4.29
CA ARG A 118 -6.17 -4.50 3.37
C ARG A 118 -5.38 -4.62 2.09
N PHE A 119 -4.99 -5.83 1.75
CA PHE A 119 -4.26 -6.11 0.54
C PHE A 119 -5.13 -6.94 -0.38
N GLN A 120 -5.11 -6.59 -1.65
CA GLN A 120 -5.60 -7.44 -2.72
C GLN A 120 -4.44 -7.69 -3.67
N TRP A 121 -4.15 -8.95 -4.02
CA TRP A 121 -3.04 -9.28 -4.90
C TRP A 121 -3.36 -10.46 -5.81
N TYR A 122 -2.73 -10.47 -6.99
CA TYR A 122 -2.84 -11.58 -7.92
C TYR A 122 -1.84 -12.66 -7.57
N CYS A 123 -2.30 -13.90 -7.69
CA CYS A 123 -1.52 -15.07 -7.45
C CYS A 123 -1.60 -16.02 -8.64
N ASP A 124 -0.50 -16.13 -9.36
CA ASP A 124 -0.32 -17.13 -10.40
C ASP A 124 0.02 -18.44 -9.69
N ASP A 125 -1.01 -19.14 -9.21
CA ASP A 125 -0.89 -20.49 -8.64
C ASP A 125 -0.34 -21.47 -9.71
N LYS A 126 -0.56 -22.77 -9.58
CA LYS A 126 -0.09 -23.80 -10.53
C LYS A 126 -0.41 -23.52 -12.01
N ASP A 127 -1.40 -22.69 -12.32
CA ASP A 127 -1.80 -22.30 -13.68
C ASP A 127 -1.77 -20.77 -13.87
N PRO A 128 -0.72 -20.22 -14.52
CA PRO A 128 -0.62 -18.79 -14.84
C PRO A 128 -1.74 -18.26 -15.74
N SER A 129 -2.50 -19.13 -16.42
CA SER A 129 -3.65 -18.72 -17.23
C SER A 129 -4.92 -18.49 -16.40
N LYS A 130 -4.89 -18.85 -15.11
CA LYS A 130 -6.03 -18.74 -14.18
C LYS A 130 -5.56 -18.19 -12.83
N PRO A 131 -5.13 -16.92 -12.78
CA PRO A 131 -4.69 -16.32 -11.53
C PRO A 131 -5.83 -16.27 -10.52
N LEU A 132 -5.49 -16.46 -9.24
CA LEU A 132 -6.39 -16.21 -8.13
C LEU A 132 -6.19 -14.79 -7.62
N LEU A 133 -7.29 -14.12 -7.30
CA LEU A 133 -7.29 -12.82 -6.63
C LEU A 133 -7.45 -13.06 -5.14
N PHE A 134 -6.41 -12.78 -4.37
CA PHE A 134 -6.44 -12.85 -2.91
C PHE A 134 -6.87 -11.52 -2.34
N ASP A 135 -7.64 -11.54 -1.26
CA ASP A 135 -8.00 -10.40 -0.42
C ASP A 135 -7.72 -10.77 1.04
N ALA A 136 -6.91 -9.97 1.72
CA ALA A 136 -6.66 -10.13 3.15
C ALA A 136 -6.77 -8.81 3.90
N THR A 137 -7.35 -8.89 5.10
CA THR A 137 -7.36 -7.83 6.10
C THR A 137 -6.53 -8.28 7.29
N VAL A 138 -5.50 -7.50 7.64
CA VAL A 138 -4.65 -7.73 8.81
C VAL A 138 -4.72 -6.54 9.75
N ILE A 139 -4.77 -6.78 11.05
CA ILE A 139 -4.91 -5.75 12.09
C ILE A 139 -4.04 -6.12 13.28
N GLY A 140 -3.34 -5.14 13.85
CA GLY A 140 -2.56 -5.29 15.07
C GLY A 140 -2.61 -4.06 15.95
N GLU A 141 -2.11 -4.22 17.18
CA GLU A 141 -1.91 -3.11 18.11
C GLU A 141 -0.55 -2.45 17.85
N LEU A 142 -0.52 -1.13 17.91
CA LEU A 142 0.71 -0.35 17.81
C LEU A 142 1.28 -0.12 19.22
N PRO A 143 2.54 -0.53 19.46
CA PRO A 143 3.28 -0.10 20.64
C PRO A 143 3.38 1.43 20.71
N ASN A 144 3.67 1.95 21.91
CA ASN A 144 3.95 3.37 22.09
C ASN A 144 5.16 3.77 21.23
N GLU A 145 4.95 4.76 20.36
CA GLU A 145 5.97 5.26 19.46
C GLU A 145 7.08 6.03 20.22
N VAL A 146 8.31 5.93 19.72
CA VAL A 146 9.44 6.76 20.16
C VAL A 146 9.64 7.86 19.12
N CYS A 147 9.50 9.11 19.56
CA CYS A 147 9.59 10.26 18.67
C CYS A 147 10.84 11.11 18.93
N VAL A 148 11.50 11.50 17.85
CA VAL A 148 12.64 12.41 17.84
C VAL A 148 12.24 13.69 17.10
N THR A 149 12.50 14.84 17.71
CA THR A 149 12.31 16.14 17.06
C THR A 149 13.50 16.39 16.14
N GLY A 150 13.22 16.60 14.85
CA GLY A 150 14.26 16.91 13.88
C GLY A 150 14.62 18.39 13.92
N ASN A 151 15.89 18.73 13.68
CA ASN A 151 16.22 20.07 13.21
C ASN A 151 15.57 20.20 11.83
N ALA A 152 14.63 21.14 11.65
CA ALA A 152 13.70 21.23 10.52
C ALA A 152 14.32 21.46 9.12
N THR A 153 15.61 21.18 8.94
CA THR A 153 16.39 21.42 7.72
C THR A 153 15.94 20.60 6.51
N ALA A 154 15.13 19.55 6.69
CA ALA A 154 14.53 18.76 5.62
C ALA A 154 12.99 18.89 5.55
N GLY A 155 12.41 19.89 6.23
CA GLY A 155 10.95 20.02 6.34
C GLY A 155 10.28 18.94 7.19
N VAL A 156 11.04 18.03 7.81
CA VAL A 156 10.52 17.09 8.83
C VAL A 156 10.75 17.71 10.20
N SER A 157 9.67 18.01 10.92
CA SER A 157 9.72 18.60 12.26
C SER A 157 9.80 17.54 13.37
N ARG A 158 9.25 16.35 13.11
CA ARG A 158 9.22 15.24 14.06
C ARG A 158 9.19 13.92 13.30
N SER A 159 9.95 12.94 13.76
CA SER A 159 9.90 11.57 13.26
C SER A 159 9.59 10.64 14.42
N CYS A 160 8.64 9.72 14.25
CA CYS A 160 8.23 8.73 15.24
C CYS A 160 8.40 7.34 14.66
N GLY A 161 9.04 6.44 15.41
CA GLY A 161 9.20 5.04 15.05
C GLY A 161 8.69 4.11 16.15
N LEU A 162 8.69 2.81 15.87
CA LEU A 162 8.51 1.81 16.91
C LEU A 162 9.79 1.70 17.75
N PRO A 163 9.69 1.35 19.05
CA PRO A 163 10.87 1.02 19.84
C PRO A 163 11.58 -0.20 19.26
N ASP A 164 12.90 -0.30 19.45
CA ASP A 164 13.66 -1.52 19.16
C ASP A 164 13.17 -2.64 20.11
N ALA A 165 12.18 -3.39 19.64
CA ALA A 165 11.45 -4.41 20.39
C ALA A 165 11.11 -5.59 19.48
N GLU A 166 10.34 -6.54 20.02
CA GLU A 166 9.76 -7.64 19.27
C GLU A 166 8.98 -7.14 18.04
N PRO A 167 8.96 -7.91 16.94
CA PRO A 167 8.23 -7.54 15.74
C PRO A 167 6.74 -7.36 16.05
N VAL A 168 6.14 -6.32 15.47
CA VAL A 168 4.70 -6.10 15.59
C VAL A 168 3.97 -7.07 14.66
N LEU A 169 3.20 -7.98 15.26
CA LEU A 169 2.37 -8.95 14.54
C LEU A 169 1.02 -8.33 14.20
N LEU A 170 0.58 -8.54 12.97
CA LEU A 170 -0.69 -8.08 12.44
C LEU A 170 -1.56 -9.30 12.15
N SER A 171 -2.46 -9.61 13.06
CA SER A 171 -3.30 -10.80 12.95
C SER A 171 -4.24 -10.71 11.76
N VAL A 172 -4.39 -11.83 11.05
CA VAL A 172 -5.29 -11.97 9.91
C VAL A 172 -6.72 -11.97 10.43
N ALA A 173 -7.43 -10.87 10.17
CA ALA A 173 -8.85 -10.75 10.51
C ALA A 173 -9.73 -11.46 9.46
N ASN A 174 -9.31 -11.44 8.20
CA ASN A 174 -9.94 -12.17 7.12
C ASN A 174 -8.91 -12.45 6.02
N ILE A 175 -9.02 -13.61 5.38
CA ILE A 175 -8.32 -13.92 4.14
C ILE A 175 -9.22 -14.78 3.26
N SER A 176 -9.33 -14.40 1.99
CA SER A 176 -10.14 -15.09 1.00
C SER A 176 -9.49 -15.01 -0.37
N TRP A 177 -9.88 -15.91 -1.26
CA TRP A 177 -9.44 -15.89 -2.65
C TRP A 177 -10.57 -16.31 -3.58
N GLU A 178 -10.55 -15.76 -4.78
CA GLU A 178 -11.48 -16.11 -5.85
C GLU A 178 -10.73 -16.21 -7.19
N PRO A 179 -11.25 -16.99 -8.17
CA PRO A 179 -10.75 -16.93 -9.52
C PRO A 179 -10.82 -15.49 -10.05
N THR A 180 -9.74 -15.01 -10.66
CA THR A 180 -9.76 -13.69 -11.30
C THR A 180 -10.85 -13.68 -12.37
N PRO A 181 -11.74 -12.67 -12.42
CA PRO A 181 -12.74 -12.57 -13.47
C PRO A 181 -12.05 -12.62 -14.82
N THR A 182 -12.41 -13.60 -15.65
CA THR A 182 -11.97 -13.61 -17.04
C THR A 182 -12.55 -12.35 -17.68
N GLU A 183 -11.69 -11.41 -18.07
CA GLU A 183 -12.12 -10.23 -18.81
C GLU A 183 -12.94 -10.74 -19.99
N ALA A 184 -14.22 -10.37 -20.03
CA ALA A 184 -15.13 -10.85 -21.04
C ALA A 184 -14.52 -10.49 -22.40
N GLU A 185 -14.27 -11.50 -23.22
CA GLU A 185 -13.69 -11.32 -24.55
C GLU A 185 -14.54 -10.26 -25.27
N PRO A 186 -13.93 -9.15 -25.75
CA PRO A 186 -14.68 -8.11 -26.42
C PRO A 186 -15.40 -8.75 -27.60
N THR A 187 -16.73 -8.71 -27.59
CA THR A 187 -17.53 -9.13 -28.74
C THR A 187 -17.36 -8.09 -29.83
N ASP A 188 -16.54 -8.41 -30.82
CA ASP A 188 -16.42 -7.66 -32.08
C ASP A 188 -17.74 -7.65 -32.89
#